data_AF-A0A226DK34-F1
#
_entry.id   AF-A0A226DK34-F1
#
_cell.length_a   1.000
_cell.length_b   1.000
_cell.length_c   1.000
_cell.angle_alpha   90.00
_cell.angle_beta   90.00
_cell.angle_gamma   90.00
#
_symmetry.space_group_name_H-M   'P 1'
#
loop_
_entity.id
_entity.type
_entity.pdbx_description
1 polymer ?
#
loop_
_entity_poly.entity_id
_entity_poly.type
_entity_poly.pdbx_seq_one_letter_code
_entity_poly.pdbx_strand_id
1 'polypeptide(L)'
;MATEGSSEKMEVDSINEDLDLIKYTLLSIGALQAVQHMPSVIKVEEDLTVFQKKSEILVDVSYSSGGISKMMDPSSLAESLYEPFKASRIWTNDTFRVGSSCNALLPLSPPPDGVNLLFETRNFPLFLERYKLTDQLYRVMMRQGVEPFVSMISLKNNEQKAEFYWGLTFLGKTSAFVAGILASVSSLQEIGVKNWILPTGEKVPLSSLRPTIFEVVPSHLFTIIQKISRDVEGPATYFGAQPGDHPDSEFIRFDMRKVMTTLIEEAGQARLVIRHVVLSTKLKDGTVYIVDPTGRQFGYKGANGGLIVHGRVDDYKEKFPGLVVSQYDDAPLEATGADGFIPVLKSLLVEHLKKRLCAYCGRIDEIHPKQLSSLPVDNGAGLIYTDKACKLKHCGRCKGVLYCGKVCQKLNWESHLPTCQRM
;
A
#
# COMPACT_ATOMS: atom_id res chain seq x y z
N MET A 1 -49.31 -5.34 -18.92
CA MET A 1 -48.61 -4.14 -19.44
C MET A 1 -47.41 -3.93 -18.55
N ALA A 2 -46.25 -4.46 -18.97
CA ALA A 2 -44.98 -4.25 -18.30
C ALA A 2 -44.32 -3.02 -18.94
N THR A 3 -44.06 -1.99 -18.15
CA THR A 3 -43.32 -0.80 -18.57
C THR A 3 -41.84 -1.12 -18.58
N GLU A 4 -41.28 -1.31 -19.78
CA GLU A 4 -39.84 -1.34 -20.01
C GLU A 4 -39.26 0.04 -19.66
N GLY A 5 -38.51 0.09 -18.56
CA GLY A 5 -37.70 1.25 -18.21
C GLY A 5 -36.51 1.32 -19.15
N SER A 6 -36.51 2.31 -20.05
CA SER A 6 -35.34 2.62 -20.87
C SER A 6 -34.19 3.04 -19.95
N SER A 7 -33.17 2.19 -19.80
CA SER A 7 -31.92 2.62 -19.18
C SER A 7 -31.25 3.61 -20.13
N GLU A 8 -31.37 4.88 -19.80
CA GLU A 8 -30.62 5.95 -20.44
C GLU A 8 -29.13 5.64 -20.24
N LYS A 9 -28.47 5.13 -21.29
CA LYS A 9 -27.02 4.99 -21.31
C LYS A 9 -26.46 6.39 -21.28
N MET A 10 -26.01 6.85 -20.10
CA MET A 10 -25.12 8.00 -19.99
C MET A 10 -23.96 7.77 -20.97
N GLU A 11 -23.92 8.53 -22.06
CA GLU A 11 -22.71 8.70 -22.86
C GLU A 11 -21.68 9.32 -21.92
N VAL A 12 -20.80 8.47 -21.38
CA VAL A 12 -19.63 8.93 -20.65
C VAL A 12 -18.77 9.63 -21.67
N ASP A 13 -18.68 10.96 -21.58
CA ASP A 13 -17.74 11.76 -22.37
C ASP A 13 -16.37 11.06 -22.32
N SER A 14 -15.93 10.51 -23.45
CA SER A 14 -14.70 9.74 -23.52
C SER A 14 -13.54 10.63 -23.06
N ILE A 15 -12.84 10.21 -22.01
CA ILE A 15 -11.64 10.89 -21.52
C ILE A 15 -10.55 10.60 -22.55
N ASN A 16 -10.44 11.45 -23.56
CA ASN A 16 -9.46 11.32 -24.65
C ASN A 16 -8.10 11.90 -24.22
N GLU A 17 -7.73 11.66 -22.95
CA GLU A 17 -6.54 12.21 -22.30
C GLU A 17 -5.48 11.13 -22.11
N ASP A 18 -4.22 11.52 -22.28
CA ASP A 18 -3.08 10.68 -21.92
C ASP A 18 -2.85 10.76 -20.40
N LEU A 19 -2.43 9.66 -19.77
CA LEU A 19 -2.24 9.60 -18.32
C LEU A 19 -0.76 9.65 -17.93
N ASP A 20 -0.41 10.53 -17.00
CA ASP A 20 0.90 10.54 -16.34
C ASP A 20 1.08 9.27 -15.49
N LEU A 21 2.04 8.43 -15.87
CA LEU A 21 2.25 7.13 -15.25
C LEU A 21 2.66 7.23 -13.77
N ILE A 22 3.44 8.25 -13.41
CA ILE A 22 3.87 8.45 -12.02
C ILE A 22 2.70 8.93 -11.17
N LYS A 23 1.91 9.89 -11.66
CA LYS A 23 0.70 10.33 -10.95
C LYS A 23 -0.31 9.19 -10.79
N TYR A 24 -0.51 8.39 -11.84
CA TYR A 24 -1.40 7.23 -11.78
C TYR A 24 -0.91 6.17 -10.78
N THR A 25 0.41 5.95 -10.73
CA THR A 25 1.01 5.04 -9.75
C THR A 25 0.91 5.58 -8.33
N LEU A 26 1.12 6.89 -8.11
CA LEU A 26 0.89 7.54 -6.80
C LEU A 26 -0.56 7.42 -6.36
N LEU A 27 -1.49 7.62 -7.30
CA LEU A 27 -2.91 7.42 -7.06
C LEU A 27 -3.21 5.99 -6.63
N SER A 28 -2.60 5.00 -7.30
CA SER A 28 -2.73 3.59 -6.93
C SER A 28 -2.25 3.35 -5.51
N ILE A 29 -1.16 3.99 -5.08
CA ILE A 29 -0.68 3.87 -3.70
C ILE A 29 -1.68 4.52 -2.74
N GLY A 30 -2.25 5.68 -3.10
CA GLY A 30 -3.31 6.31 -2.31
C GLY A 30 -4.55 5.42 -2.18
N ALA A 31 -4.95 4.73 -3.25
CA ALA A 31 -6.05 3.76 -3.21
C ALA A 31 -5.74 2.59 -2.29
N LEU A 32 -4.52 2.02 -2.38
CA LEU A 32 -4.04 1.00 -1.44
C LEU A 32 -4.11 1.51 0.01
N GLN A 33 -3.61 2.73 0.29
CA GLN A 33 -3.66 3.33 1.63
C GLN A 33 -5.09 3.52 2.14
N ALA A 34 -6.06 3.75 1.25
CA ALA A 34 -7.45 3.96 1.61
C ALA A 34 -8.18 2.67 1.99
N VAL A 35 -7.80 1.53 1.40
CA VAL A 35 -8.47 0.24 1.64
C VAL A 35 -7.69 -0.72 2.51
N GLN A 36 -6.38 -0.52 2.66
CA GLN A 36 -5.58 -1.38 3.50
C GLN A 36 -5.82 -1.07 4.97
N HIS A 37 -5.79 -2.12 5.77
CA HIS A 37 -5.66 -1.98 7.21
C HIS A 37 -4.22 -1.61 7.58
N MET A 38 -4.04 -0.64 8.47
CA MET A 38 -2.73 -0.24 8.99
C MET A 38 -2.64 -0.54 10.48
N PRO A 39 -1.76 -1.48 10.88
CA PRO A 39 -1.66 -1.92 12.25
C PRO A 39 -0.94 -0.89 13.12
N SER A 40 -1.16 -0.94 14.44
CA SER A 40 -0.40 -0.08 15.37
C SER A 40 0.97 -0.68 15.64
N VAL A 41 2.04 0.09 15.45
CA VAL A 41 3.39 -0.32 15.84
C VAL A 41 3.50 -0.30 17.37
N ILE A 42 3.93 -1.42 17.95
CA ILE A 42 4.16 -1.59 19.38
C ILE A 42 5.66 -1.49 19.69
N LYS A 43 6.47 -2.22 18.90
CA LYS A 43 7.92 -2.38 19.09
C LYS A 43 8.56 -2.63 17.73
N VAL A 44 9.80 -2.21 17.54
CA VAL A 44 10.64 -2.55 16.39
C VAL A 44 12.02 -2.85 16.95
N GLU A 45 12.61 -3.90 16.42
CA GLU A 45 13.98 -4.29 16.65
C GLU A 45 14.70 -4.11 15.32
N GLU A 46 15.71 -3.24 15.27
CA GLU A 46 16.45 -2.89 14.06
C GLU A 46 17.79 -3.64 13.99
N ASP A 47 18.42 -3.61 12.81
CA ASP A 47 19.76 -4.14 12.54
C ASP A 47 19.98 -5.62 12.95
N LEU A 48 18.89 -6.40 12.92
CA LEU A 48 18.93 -7.81 13.22
C LEU A 48 19.62 -8.59 12.10
N THR A 49 20.40 -9.61 12.46
CA THR A 49 20.76 -10.67 11.52
C THR A 49 19.51 -11.49 11.20
N VAL A 50 19.36 -11.93 9.95
CA VAL A 50 18.20 -12.73 9.53
C VAL A 50 18.21 -14.11 10.19
N PHE A 51 19.38 -14.71 10.34
CA PHE A 51 19.59 -15.90 11.17
C PHE A 51 19.96 -15.47 12.60
N GLN A 52 19.19 -15.89 13.60
CA GLN A 52 19.42 -15.52 15.00
C GLN A 52 19.78 -16.71 15.88
N LYS A 53 20.21 -16.42 17.12
CA LYS A 53 20.42 -17.42 18.16
C LYS A 53 19.14 -18.23 18.39
N LYS A 54 19.27 -19.52 18.69
CA LYS A 54 18.15 -20.49 18.86
C LYS A 54 17.38 -20.81 17.57
N SER A 55 18.01 -20.64 16.40
CA SER A 55 17.42 -20.98 15.10
C SER A 55 16.16 -20.18 14.74
N GLU A 56 15.99 -18.99 15.31
CA GLU A 56 14.94 -18.07 14.86
C GLU A 56 15.37 -17.42 13.54
N ILE A 57 14.65 -17.72 12.46
CA ILE A 57 14.95 -17.23 11.11
C ILE A 57 13.82 -16.33 10.63
N LEU A 58 14.20 -15.11 10.22
CA LEU A 58 13.27 -14.01 9.96
C LEU A 58 12.71 -13.94 8.54
N VAL A 59 13.11 -14.86 7.68
CA VAL A 59 12.62 -15.01 6.31
C VAL A 59 12.06 -16.41 6.13
N ASP A 60 11.17 -16.55 5.15
CA ASP A 60 10.80 -17.85 4.62
C ASP A 60 11.61 -18.12 3.36
N VAL A 61 11.82 -19.41 3.05
CA VAL A 61 12.59 -19.83 1.90
C VAL A 61 11.74 -20.72 1.00
N SER A 62 11.67 -20.33 -0.26
CA SER A 62 11.12 -21.11 -1.35
C SER A 62 12.23 -21.61 -2.26
N TYR A 63 12.00 -22.71 -2.95
CA TYR A 63 12.87 -23.22 -3.99
C TYR A 63 12.02 -23.64 -5.18
N SER A 64 12.42 -23.23 -6.38
CA SER A 64 11.73 -23.58 -7.61
C SER A 64 12.54 -24.59 -8.39
N SER A 65 11.96 -25.78 -8.63
CA SER A 65 12.54 -26.79 -9.51
C SER A 65 11.45 -27.36 -10.40
N GLY A 66 11.68 -27.29 -11.72
CA GLY A 66 10.69 -27.73 -12.71
C GLY A 66 9.38 -26.92 -12.68
N GLY A 67 9.42 -25.64 -12.29
CA GLY A 67 8.24 -24.77 -12.24
C GLY A 67 7.34 -24.98 -11.02
N ILE A 68 7.69 -25.89 -10.10
CA ILE A 68 6.98 -26.08 -8.83
C ILE A 68 7.76 -25.38 -7.73
N SER A 69 7.14 -24.38 -7.10
CA SER A 69 7.67 -23.75 -5.89
C SER A 69 7.38 -24.64 -4.68
N LYS A 70 8.43 -24.95 -3.92
CA LYS A 70 8.33 -25.69 -2.65
C LYS A 70 8.91 -24.85 -1.52
N MET A 71 8.23 -24.84 -0.37
CA MET A 71 8.76 -24.27 0.86
C MET A 71 9.86 -25.16 1.41
N MET A 72 10.95 -24.54 1.84
CA MET A 72 12.06 -25.20 2.54
C MET A 72 12.08 -24.76 4.00
N ASP A 73 12.53 -25.63 4.88
CA ASP A 73 12.86 -25.24 6.26
C ASP A 73 14.10 -24.33 6.21
N PRO A 74 14.01 -23.04 6.56
CA PRO A 74 15.15 -22.14 6.49
C PRO A 74 16.33 -22.62 7.36
N SER A 75 16.06 -23.39 8.43
CA SER A 75 17.09 -23.89 9.33
C SER A 75 17.93 -25.03 8.74
N SER A 76 17.50 -25.63 7.62
CA SER A 76 18.29 -26.65 6.91
C SER A 76 19.36 -26.06 5.99
N LEU A 77 19.42 -24.73 5.84
CA LEU A 77 20.32 -24.03 4.95
C LEU A 77 21.52 -23.44 5.71
N ALA A 78 22.65 -23.23 5.01
CA ALA A 78 23.84 -22.65 5.60
C ALA A 78 23.59 -21.21 6.08
N GLU A 79 24.08 -20.86 7.27
CA GLU A 79 23.93 -19.52 7.86
C GLU A 79 24.49 -18.41 6.96
N SER A 80 25.55 -18.71 6.21
CA SER A 80 26.20 -17.78 5.28
C SER A 80 25.28 -17.28 4.16
N LEU A 81 24.22 -18.02 3.83
CA LEU A 81 23.22 -17.59 2.84
C LEU A 81 22.39 -16.39 3.32
N TYR A 82 22.32 -16.16 4.64
CA TYR A 82 21.54 -15.10 5.27
C TYR A 82 22.38 -13.86 5.62
N GLU A 83 23.72 -13.95 5.57
CA GLU A 83 24.66 -12.87 5.91
C GLU A 83 24.43 -11.56 5.15
N PRO A 84 24.04 -11.55 3.85
CA PRO A 84 23.84 -10.31 3.10
C PRO A 84 22.67 -9.46 3.62
N PHE A 85 21.76 -10.02 4.40
CA PHE A 85 20.53 -9.37 4.81
C PHE A 85 20.63 -8.79 6.23
N LYS A 86 20.17 -7.55 6.39
CA LYS A 86 19.72 -7.02 7.68
C LYS A 86 18.21 -7.03 7.75
N ALA A 87 17.66 -7.15 8.96
CA ALA A 87 16.23 -7.13 9.17
C ALA A 87 15.81 -6.17 10.28
N SER A 88 14.65 -5.54 10.08
CA SER A 88 13.87 -4.93 11.15
C SER A 88 12.66 -5.80 11.46
N ARG A 89 12.46 -6.13 12.74
CA ARG A 89 11.29 -6.88 13.23
C ARG A 89 10.30 -5.93 13.86
N ILE A 90 9.14 -5.77 13.24
CA ILE A 90 8.08 -4.87 13.69
C ILE A 90 7.00 -5.68 14.40
N TRP A 91 6.79 -5.37 15.68
CA TRP A 91 5.65 -5.86 16.45
C TRP A 91 4.47 -4.93 16.28
N THR A 92 3.33 -5.49 15.95
CA THR A 92 2.11 -4.73 15.72
C THR A 92 0.91 -5.37 16.42
N ASN A 93 -0.05 -4.52 16.81
CA ASN A 93 -1.34 -4.97 17.32
C ASN A 93 -2.38 -4.78 16.22
N ASP A 94 -3.05 -5.88 15.87
CA ASP A 94 -4.22 -5.89 15.03
C ASP A 94 -5.40 -6.55 15.72
N THR A 95 -6.53 -5.89 15.60
CA THR A 95 -7.84 -6.41 15.98
C THR A 95 -8.60 -6.65 14.69
N PHE A 96 -8.89 -7.91 14.40
CA PHE A 96 -9.74 -8.28 13.27
C PHE A 96 -11.12 -8.65 13.79
N ARG A 97 -12.15 -8.23 13.07
CA ARG A 97 -13.53 -8.68 13.36
C ARG A 97 -13.71 -10.13 12.94
N VAL A 98 -14.56 -10.88 13.64
CA VAL A 98 -14.97 -12.22 13.21
C VAL A 98 -15.53 -12.19 11.79
N GLY A 99 -15.11 -13.16 10.97
CA GLY A 99 -15.47 -13.24 9.55
C GLY A 99 -14.68 -12.31 8.63
N SER A 100 -13.94 -11.32 9.17
CA SER A 100 -13.00 -10.55 8.37
C SER A 100 -11.76 -11.40 8.09
N SER A 101 -11.24 -11.31 6.87
CA SER A 101 -10.00 -12.02 6.54
C SER A 101 -8.85 -11.47 7.40
N CYS A 102 -7.97 -12.34 7.89
CA CYS A 102 -6.70 -11.92 8.50
C CYS A 102 -5.76 -11.23 7.49
N ASN A 103 -6.13 -11.18 6.20
CA ASN A 103 -5.39 -10.47 5.18
C ASN A 103 -5.73 -8.98 5.24
N ALA A 104 -4.73 -8.17 5.61
CA ALA A 104 -4.84 -6.71 5.71
C ALA A 104 -5.18 -6.00 4.38
N LEU A 105 -5.20 -6.74 3.26
CA LEU A 105 -5.60 -6.26 1.94
C LEU A 105 -7.05 -6.54 1.55
N LEU A 106 -7.76 -7.43 2.26
CA LEU A 106 -9.19 -7.54 2.01
C LEU A 106 -9.88 -6.36 2.68
N PRO A 107 -10.59 -5.53 1.91
CA PRO A 107 -11.27 -4.37 2.48
C PRO A 107 -12.21 -4.87 3.58
N LEU A 108 -12.13 -4.23 4.75
CA LEU A 108 -13.09 -4.50 5.81
C LEU A 108 -14.48 -4.24 5.26
N SER A 109 -15.40 -5.20 5.46
CA SER A 109 -16.80 -4.97 5.15
C SER A 109 -17.24 -3.68 5.86
N PRO A 110 -18.01 -2.80 5.19
CA PRO A 110 -18.56 -1.65 5.88
C PRO A 110 -19.30 -2.12 7.12
N PRO A 111 -19.12 -1.42 8.25
CA PRO A 111 -19.83 -1.79 9.47
C PRO A 111 -21.35 -1.77 9.18
N PRO A 112 -22.13 -2.60 9.88
CA PRO A 112 -23.59 -2.54 9.79
C PRO A 112 -24.08 -1.11 10.05
N ASP A 113 -25.16 -0.72 9.37
CA ASP A 113 -25.73 0.62 9.43
C ASP A 113 -25.87 1.14 10.87
N GLY A 114 -25.42 2.37 11.12
CA GLY A 114 -25.56 3.05 12.42
C GLY A 114 -24.30 3.05 13.29
N VAL A 115 -23.25 2.31 12.94
CA VAL A 115 -21.94 2.50 13.57
C VAL A 115 -21.19 3.59 12.81
N ASN A 116 -21.12 4.77 13.41
CA ASN A 116 -20.38 5.94 12.94
C ASN A 116 -18.86 5.70 13.03
N LEU A 117 -18.38 4.64 12.39
CA LEU A 117 -16.96 4.43 12.19
C LEU A 117 -16.60 5.30 11.00
N LEU A 118 -15.97 6.43 11.31
CA LEU A 118 -14.82 6.85 10.53
C LEU A 118 -14.11 5.57 10.09
N PHE A 119 -14.24 5.20 8.81
CA PHE A 119 -13.16 4.49 8.17
C PHE A 119 -11.98 5.44 8.32
N GLU A 120 -11.26 5.30 9.44
CA GLU A 120 -10.02 6.03 9.67
C GLU A 120 -9.16 5.61 8.50
N THR A 121 -9.11 6.49 7.51
CA THR A 121 -8.33 6.27 6.32
C THR A 121 -6.91 6.39 6.80
N ARG A 122 -6.29 5.30 7.25
CA ARG A 122 -4.98 5.34 7.94
C ARG A 122 -3.86 5.48 6.90
N ASN A 123 -3.88 6.63 6.26
CA ASN A 123 -2.84 7.13 5.38
C ASN A 123 -1.59 7.49 6.20
N PHE A 124 -0.50 7.73 5.48
CA PHE A 124 0.79 8.04 6.09
C PHE A 124 0.74 9.19 7.12
N PRO A 125 0.08 10.35 6.87
CA PRO A 125 -0.10 11.39 7.87
C PRO A 125 -0.75 10.92 9.19
N LEU A 126 -1.86 10.18 9.10
CA LEU A 126 -2.56 9.67 10.29
C LEU A 126 -1.74 8.62 11.03
N PHE A 127 -0.97 7.80 10.31
CA PHE A 127 0.01 6.91 10.92
C PHE A 127 1.05 7.69 11.74
N LEU A 128 1.62 8.76 11.18
CA LEU A 128 2.59 9.59 11.89
C LEU A 128 1.98 10.30 13.10
N GLU A 129 0.74 10.77 13.00
CA GLU A 129 0.02 11.41 14.09
C GLU A 129 -0.23 10.43 15.24
N ARG A 130 -0.78 9.25 14.93
CA ARG A 130 -0.99 8.18 15.92
C ARG A 130 0.33 7.80 16.59
N TYR A 131 1.41 7.68 15.82
CA TYR A 131 2.73 7.40 16.37
C TYR A 131 3.18 8.49 17.36
N LYS A 132 2.98 9.78 17.03
CA LYS A 132 3.30 10.90 17.92
C LYS A 132 2.48 10.87 19.21
N LEU A 133 1.18 10.60 19.11
CA LEU A 133 0.29 10.50 20.28
C LEU A 133 0.73 9.36 21.21
N THR A 134 1.06 8.20 20.65
CA THR A 134 1.57 7.06 21.41
C THR A 134 2.89 7.39 22.12
N ASP A 135 3.83 8.05 21.45
CA ASP A 135 5.09 8.51 22.06
C ASP A 135 4.84 9.52 23.20
N GLN A 136 3.89 10.45 23.03
CA GLN A 136 3.52 11.40 24.08
C GLN A 136 2.92 10.70 25.31
N LEU A 137 1.98 9.77 25.10
CA LEU A 137 1.35 9.01 26.16
C LEU A 137 2.40 8.22 26.96
N TYR A 138 3.34 7.58 26.25
CA TYR A 138 4.45 6.87 26.86
C TYR A 138 5.29 7.76 27.78
N ARG A 139 5.67 8.96 27.30
CA ARG A 139 6.42 9.93 28.12
C ARG A 139 5.63 10.40 29.35
N VAL A 140 4.30 10.41 29.31
CA VAL A 140 3.46 10.70 30.48
C VAL A 140 3.50 9.53 31.46
N MET A 141 3.31 8.29 31.00
CA MET A 141 3.34 7.09 31.84
C MET A 141 4.70 6.92 32.55
N MET A 142 5.81 7.10 31.82
CA MET A 142 7.16 7.05 32.41
C MET A 142 7.36 8.11 33.50
N ARG A 143 6.82 9.32 33.32
CA ARG A 143 6.88 10.37 34.35
C ARG A 143 6.06 10.05 35.59
N GLN A 144 5.06 9.18 35.47
CA GLN A 144 4.22 8.70 36.57
C GLN A 144 4.78 7.43 37.23
N GLY A 145 5.96 6.94 36.81
CA GLY A 145 6.54 5.71 37.33
C GLY A 145 5.80 4.45 36.88
N VAL A 146 4.92 4.56 35.88
CA VAL A 146 4.26 3.41 35.27
C VAL A 146 5.20 2.85 34.22
N GLU A 147 5.81 1.69 34.50
CA GLU A 147 6.56 0.96 33.50
C GLU A 147 5.59 0.45 32.42
N PRO A 148 5.73 0.91 31.17
CA PRO A 148 4.91 0.43 30.08
C PRO A 148 5.27 -1.02 29.78
N PHE A 149 4.25 -1.84 29.53
CA PHE A 149 4.36 -3.28 29.26
C PHE A 149 5.26 -3.62 28.05
N VAL A 150 5.58 -2.63 27.21
CA VAL A 150 6.45 -2.80 26.05
C VAL A 150 7.40 -1.60 25.97
N SER A 151 8.70 -1.86 25.82
CA SER A 151 9.70 -0.85 25.50
C SER A 151 9.37 -0.25 24.12
N MET A 152 8.56 0.81 24.10
CA MET A 152 8.25 1.52 22.86
C MET A 152 9.48 2.26 22.38
N ILE A 153 9.62 2.27 21.06
CA ILE A 153 10.81 2.78 20.40
C ILE A 153 10.77 4.29 20.35
N SER A 154 11.83 4.86 20.87
CA SER A 154 12.32 6.17 20.45
C SER A 154 12.87 6.08 19.03
N LEU A 155 12.03 5.94 18.00
CA LEU A 155 12.47 6.17 16.62
C LEU A 155 12.87 7.62 16.48
N LYS A 156 14.14 7.86 16.16
CA LYS A 156 14.76 9.16 16.37
C LYS A 156 14.35 10.19 15.32
N ASN A 157 13.91 9.78 14.13
CA ASN A 157 13.50 10.71 13.07
C ASN A 157 12.24 10.28 12.28
N ASN A 158 11.67 11.20 11.51
CA ASN A 158 10.48 10.96 10.67
C ASN A 158 10.74 10.03 9.48
N GLU A 159 12.00 9.89 9.08
CA GLU A 159 12.41 9.10 7.92
C GLU A 159 12.33 7.61 8.22
N GLN A 160 12.86 7.16 9.37
CA GLN A 160 12.72 5.78 9.86
C GLN A 160 11.25 5.40 10.03
N LYS A 161 10.43 6.31 10.58
CA LYS A 161 8.97 6.10 10.69
C LYS A 161 8.32 5.90 9.32
N ALA A 162 8.78 6.62 8.30
CA ALA A 162 8.31 6.44 6.94
C ALA A 162 8.75 5.09 6.37
N GLU A 163 9.98 4.67 6.59
CA GLU A 163 10.48 3.37 6.13
C GLU A 163 9.67 2.22 6.72
N PHE A 164 9.33 2.27 8.01
CA PHE A 164 8.49 1.26 8.65
C PHE A 164 7.07 1.26 8.11
N TYR A 165 6.48 2.44 7.91
CA TYR A 165 5.17 2.56 7.30
C TYR A 165 5.14 1.88 5.92
N TRP A 166 6.16 2.12 5.08
CA TRP A 166 6.22 1.54 3.75
C TRP A 166 6.54 0.04 3.78
N GLY A 167 7.39 -0.41 4.71
CA GLY A 167 7.60 -1.84 4.97
C GLY A 167 6.28 -2.55 5.32
N LEU A 168 5.50 -2.02 6.26
CA LEU A 168 4.16 -2.53 6.61
C LEU A 168 3.18 -2.46 5.42
N THR A 169 3.25 -1.38 4.64
CA THR A 169 2.34 -1.12 3.53
C THR A 169 2.56 -2.07 2.37
N PHE A 170 3.81 -2.42 2.03
CA PHE A 170 4.12 -3.19 0.82
C PHE A 170 4.52 -4.64 1.06
N LEU A 171 4.91 -5.04 2.28
CA LEU A 171 5.34 -6.40 2.57
C LEU A 171 4.27 -7.43 2.16
N GLY A 172 4.64 -8.33 1.26
CA GLY A 172 3.78 -9.40 0.73
C GLY A 172 2.72 -8.95 -0.27
N LYS A 173 2.80 -7.70 -0.76
CA LYS A 173 1.74 -7.07 -1.56
C LYS A 173 2.21 -6.56 -2.93
N THR A 174 3.53 -6.52 -3.16
CA THR A 174 4.13 -5.97 -4.39
C THR A 174 3.54 -6.56 -5.66
N SER A 175 3.48 -7.89 -5.80
CA SER A 175 2.98 -8.54 -7.01
C SER A 175 1.50 -8.21 -7.26
N ALA A 176 0.65 -8.31 -6.24
CA ALA A 176 -0.77 -7.98 -6.36
C ALA A 176 -1.01 -6.51 -6.66
N PHE A 177 -0.17 -5.62 -6.11
CA PHE A 177 -0.25 -4.19 -6.36
C PHE A 177 0.09 -3.85 -7.82
N VAL A 178 1.20 -4.39 -8.33
CA VAL A 178 1.57 -4.26 -9.76
C VAL A 178 0.52 -4.90 -10.66
N ALA A 179 0.03 -6.08 -10.32
CA ALA A 179 -1.04 -6.76 -11.04
C ALA A 179 -2.33 -5.92 -11.11
N GLY A 180 -2.72 -5.26 -10.02
CA GLY A 180 -3.89 -4.38 -9.99
C GLY A 180 -3.75 -3.16 -10.90
N ILE A 181 -2.56 -2.56 -10.98
CA ILE A 181 -2.26 -1.49 -11.95
C ILE A 181 -2.39 -2.02 -13.38
N LEU A 182 -1.76 -3.15 -13.70
CA LEU A 182 -1.83 -3.75 -15.03
C LEU A 182 -3.25 -4.16 -15.42
N ALA A 183 -4.03 -4.72 -14.48
CA ALA A 183 -5.41 -5.13 -14.69
C ALA A 183 -6.36 -3.96 -14.99
N SER A 184 -5.97 -2.73 -14.62
CA SER A 184 -6.72 -1.52 -14.95
C SER A 184 -6.59 -1.09 -16.41
N VAL A 185 -5.52 -1.50 -17.11
CA VAL A 185 -5.21 -1.06 -18.49
C VAL A 185 -6.38 -1.25 -19.45
N SER A 186 -7.05 -2.40 -19.47
CA SER A 186 -8.18 -2.62 -20.38
C SER A 186 -9.34 -1.65 -20.11
N SER A 187 -9.65 -1.40 -18.84
CA SER A 187 -10.71 -0.46 -18.45
C SER A 187 -10.34 1.00 -18.70
N LEU A 188 -9.04 1.34 -18.66
CA LEU A 188 -8.56 2.66 -19.07
C LEU A 188 -8.71 2.88 -20.59
N GLN A 189 -8.47 1.84 -21.40
CA GLN A 189 -8.70 1.89 -22.84
C GLN A 189 -10.18 2.09 -23.17
N GLU A 190 -11.08 1.41 -22.44
CA GLU A 190 -12.53 1.54 -22.58
C GLU A 190 -13.03 2.97 -22.34
N ILE A 191 -12.39 3.73 -21.45
CA ILE A 191 -12.74 5.14 -21.17
C ILE A 191 -12.01 6.16 -22.06
N GLY A 192 -11.22 5.70 -23.04
CA GLY A 192 -10.60 6.55 -24.07
C GLY A 192 -9.12 6.89 -23.88
N VAL A 193 -8.48 6.39 -22.81
CA VAL A 193 -7.04 6.63 -22.56
C VAL A 193 -6.19 5.82 -23.54
N LYS A 194 -5.25 6.48 -24.21
CA LYS A 194 -4.41 5.86 -25.26
C LYS A 194 -2.97 5.65 -24.84
N ASN A 195 -2.38 6.59 -24.11
CA ASN A 195 -0.97 6.58 -23.78
C ASN A 195 -0.70 6.84 -22.30
N TRP A 196 0.41 6.29 -21.84
CA TRP A 196 1.12 6.74 -20.66
C TRP A 196 2.06 7.90 -21.03
N ILE A 197 2.10 8.94 -20.21
CA ILE A 197 3.13 9.98 -20.23
C ILE A 197 4.17 9.62 -19.17
N LEU A 198 5.43 9.46 -19.60
CA LEU A 198 6.56 9.24 -18.72
C LEU A 198 7.09 10.57 -18.17
N PRO A 199 7.84 10.57 -17.06
CA PRO A 199 8.53 11.77 -16.54
C PRO A 199 9.46 12.46 -17.53
N THR A 200 9.94 11.74 -18.54
CA THR A 200 10.74 12.28 -19.64
C THR A 200 9.91 13.07 -20.66
N GLY A 201 8.57 13.07 -20.53
CA GLY A 201 7.63 13.62 -21.51
C GLY A 201 7.31 12.67 -22.67
N GLU A 202 8.02 11.54 -22.77
CA GLU A 202 7.75 10.53 -23.80
C GLU A 202 6.38 9.88 -23.57
N LYS A 203 5.66 9.66 -24.67
CA LYS A 203 4.38 8.96 -24.69
C LYS A 203 4.58 7.54 -25.14
N VAL A 204 4.12 6.57 -24.34
CA VAL A 204 4.13 5.15 -24.68
C VAL A 204 2.70 4.61 -24.70
N PRO A 205 2.37 3.65 -25.57
CA PRO A 205 1.02 3.08 -25.62
C PRO A 205 0.58 2.51 -24.27
N LEU A 206 -0.71 2.61 -23.94
CA LEU A 206 -1.22 2.07 -22.67
C LEU A 206 -0.91 0.57 -22.51
N SER A 207 -1.00 -0.15 -23.64
CA SER A 207 -0.72 -1.57 -23.77
C SER A 207 0.77 -1.91 -23.83
N SER A 208 1.70 -0.98 -23.63
CA SER A 208 3.15 -1.28 -23.57
C SER A 208 3.64 -1.58 -22.15
N LEU A 209 2.83 -1.29 -21.13
CA LEU A 209 3.18 -1.53 -19.73
C LEU A 209 3.22 -3.03 -19.44
N ARG A 210 4.28 -3.49 -18.80
CA ARG A 210 4.55 -4.90 -18.51
C ARG A 210 5.01 -5.08 -17.07
N PRO A 211 4.83 -6.28 -16.49
CA PRO A 211 5.56 -6.64 -15.29
C PRO A 211 7.01 -7.00 -15.67
N THR A 212 7.97 -6.48 -14.90
CA THR A 212 9.35 -7.00 -14.88
C THR A 212 9.64 -7.50 -13.47
N ILE A 213 10.23 -8.69 -13.36
CA ILE A 213 10.65 -9.26 -12.09
C ILE A 213 12.16 -9.14 -11.98
N PHE A 214 12.63 -8.52 -10.91
CA PHE A 214 14.04 -8.53 -10.51
C PHE A 214 14.24 -9.53 -9.39
N GLU A 215 15.27 -10.36 -9.47
CA GLU A 215 15.77 -11.06 -8.29
C GLU A 215 16.77 -10.16 -7.59
N VAL A 216 16.45 -9.79 -6.36
CA VAL A 216 17.21 -8.81 -5.60
C VAL A 216 17.70 -9.37 -4.27
N VAL A 217 18.87 -8.92 -3.84
CA VAL A 217 19.41 -9.11 -2.50
C VAL A 217 19.46 -7.73 -1.85
N PRO A 218 18.34 -7.25 -1.25
CA PRO A 218 18.32 -5.95 -0.61
C PRO A 218 19.17 -5.96 0.66
N SER A 219 19.72 -4.80 1.00
CA SER A 219 20.50 -4.63 2.22
C SER A 219 19.66 -4.73 3.50
N HIS A 220 18.35 -4.46 3.41
CA HIS A 220 17.44 -4.40 4.54
C HIS A 220 16.07 -5.01 4.23
N LEU A 221 15.53 -5.75 5.20
CA LEU A 221 14.24 -6.45 5.15
C LEU A 221 13.35 -6.07 6.34
N PHE A 222 12.04 -6.26 6.17
CA PHE A 222 11.07 -6.10 7.25
C PHE A 222 10.38 -7.44 7.53
N THR A 223 10.35 -7.84 8.80
CA THR A 223 9.50 -8.94 9.29
C THR A 223 8.50 -8.38 10.29
N ILE A 224 7.27 -8.87 10.27
CA ILE A 224 6.18 -8.33 11.09
C ILE A 224 5.68 -9.42 12.02
N ILE A 225 5.78 -9.19 13.32
CA ILE A 225 5.05 -9.98 14.33
C ILE A 225 3.75 -9.24 14.62
N GLN A 226 2.65 -9.90 14.35
CA GLN A 226 1.33 -9.32 14.45
C GLN A 226 0.54 -10.05 15.53
N LYS A 227 0.20 -9.34 16.60
CA LYS A 227 -0.80 -9.82 17.55
C LYS A 227 -2.16 -9.67 16.89
N ILE A 228 -2.84 -10.78 16.69
CA ILE A 228 -4.19 -10.88 16.15
C ILE A 228 -5.13 -11.17 17.32
N SER A 229 -5.97 -10.20 17.65
CA SER A 229 -7.15 -10.41 18.49
C SER A 229 -8.38 -10.56 17.60
N ARG A 230 -9.22 -11.56 17.90
CA ARG A 230 -10.53 -11.73 17.27
C ARG A 230 -11.61 -11.39 18.30
N ASP A 231 -12.45 -10.41 17.97
CA ASP A 231 -13.66 -10.12 18.76
C ASP A 231 -14.66 -11.26 18.54
N VAL A 232 -14.71 -12.23 19.45
CA VAL A 232 -15.60 -13.38 19.34
C VAL A 232 -16.98 -13.05 19.89
N GLU A 233 -18.01 -13.06 19.04
CA GLU A 233 -19.38 -13.23 19.50
C GLU A 233 -19.62 -14.72 19.77
N GLY A 234 -19.37 -15.15 21.00
CA GLY A 234 -19.57 -16.52 21.47
C GLY A 234 -18.26 -17.28 21.76
N PRO A 235 -18.35 -18.57 22.13
CA PRO A 235 -17.19 -19.34 22.55
C PRO A 235 -16.14 -19.47 21.44
N ALA A 236 -15.01 -18.74 21.52
CA ALA A 236 -13.87 -19.04 20.64
C ALA A 236 -13.25 -20.37 21.06
N THR A 237 -13.60 -21.44 20.35
CA THR A 237 -12.81 -22.65 20.35
C THR A 237 -11.60 -22.43 19.42
N TYR A 238 -10.40 -22.41 19.97
CA TYR A 238 -9.16 -22.36 19.20
C TYR A 238 -9.06 -23.58 18.25
N PHE A 239 -8.25 -23.50 17.19
CA PHE A 239 -8.01 -24.64 16.29
C PHE A 239 -7.45 -25.82 17.10
N GLY A 240 -8.21 -26.91 17.22
CA GLY A 240 -7.85 -28.09 18.02
C GLY A 240 -8.58 -28.23 19.37
N ALA A 241 -9.46 -27.28 19.73
CA ALA A 241 -10.26 -27.36 20.95
C ALA A 241 -11.14 -28.63 20.96
N GLN A 242 -11.21 -29.26 22.13
CA GLN A 242 -12.00 -30.46 22.37
C GLN A 242 -13.38 -30.08 22.94
N PRO A 243 -14.39 -30.96 22.81
CA PRO A 243 -15.66 -30.78 23.52
C PRO A 243 -15.41 -30.62 25.03
N GLY A 244 -15.76 -29.45 25.57
CA GLY A 244 -15.59 -29.12 27.00
C GLY A 244 -14.58 -28.01 27.31
N ASP A 245 -13.79 -27.57 26.33
CA ASP A 245 -12.88 -26.44 26.52
C ASP A 245 -13.66 -25.14 26.77
N HIS A 246 -13.29 -24.42 27.83
CA HIS A 246 -13.86 -23.11 28.11
C HIS A 246 -13.38 -22.10 27.05
N PRO A 247 -14.28 -21.30 26.48
CA PRO A 247 -13.88 -20.29 25.54
C PRO A 247 -13.00 -19.24 26.19
N ASP A 248 -11.88 -18.94 25.54
CA ASP A 248 -11.10 -17.77 25.84
C ASP A 248 -11.86 -16.55 25.28
N SER A 249 -12.29 -15.65 26.16
CA SER A 249 -12.99 -14.43 25.78
C SER A 249 -12.11 -13.49 24.95
N GLU A 250 -10.79 -13.67 24.97
CA GLU A 250 -9.83 -12.90 24.19
C GLU A 250 -8.86 -13.85 23.47
N PHE A 251 -9.29 -14.51 22.40
CA PHE A 251 -8.36 -15.30 21.59
C PHE A 251 -7.27 -14.38 20.99
N ILE A 252 -6.07 -14.48 21.55
CA ILE A 252 -4.86 -13.75 21.13
C ILE A 252 -3.92 -14.74 20.44
N ARG A 253 -3.72 -14.57 19.13
CA ARG A 253 -2.69 -15.29 18.37
C ARG A 253 -1.61 -14.32 17.94
N PHE A 254 -0.35 -14.75 17.97
CA PHE A 254 0.72 -14.06 17.26
C PHE A 254 0.95 -14.73 15.91
N ASP A 255 0.99 -13.94 14.85
CA ASP A 255 1.29 -14.38 13.51
C ASP A 255 2.51 -13.63 13.01
N MET A 256 3.47 -14.33 12.43
CA MET A 256 4.70 -13.73 11.90
C MET A 256 4.60 -13.68 10.39
N ARG A 257 4.57 -12.48 9.82
CA ARG A 257 4.70 -12.27 8.38
C ARG A 257 6.15 -12.03 8.04
N LYS A 258 6.72 -12.97 7.30
CA LYS A 258 8.11 -12.93 6.86
C LYS A 258 8.20 -12.55 5.39
N VAL A 259 9.36 -12.05 4.98
CA VAL A 259 9.69 -11.90 3.56
C VAL A 259 9.93 -13.29 2.98
N MET A 260 9.36 -13.54 1.80
CA MET A 260 9.65 -14.75 1.04
C MET A 260 10.94 -14.55 0.24
N THR A 261 11.92 -15.42 0.48
CA THR A 261 13.13 -15.53 -0.33
C THR A 261 13.07 -16.77 -1.21
N THR A 262 13.82 -16.77 -2.30
CA THR A 262 13.97 -17.91 -3.22
C THR A 262 15.42 -18.32 -3.22
N LEU A 263 15.68 -19.60 -2.98
CA LEU A 263 16.99 -20.20 -3.16
C LEU A 263 17.24 -20.41 -4.64
N ILE A 264 18.29 -19.76 -5.16
CA ILE A 264 18.77 -19.97 -6.53
C ILE A 264 20.21 -20.47 -6.48
N GLU A 265 20.55 -21.36 -7.40
CA GLU A 265 21.90 -21.91 -7.56
C GLU A 265 22.45 -21.52 -8.92
N GLU A 266 23.45 -20.64 -8.93
CA GLU A 266 24.09 -20.17 -10.16
C GLU A 266 25.59 -20.43 -10.08
N ALA A 267 26.15 -21.09 -11.10
CA ALA A 267 27.59 -21.40 -11.19
C ALA A 267 28.15 -22.10 -9.92
N GLY A 268 27.35 -22.95 -9.28
CA GLY A 268 27.73 -23.68 -8.07
C GLY A 268 27.68 -22.84 -6.78
N GLN A 269 27.16 -21.61 -6.84
CA GLN A 269 26.94 -20.76 -5.67
C GLN A 269 25.44 -20.62 -5.40
N ALA A 270 25.02 -21.14 -4.24
CA ALA A 270 23.68 -20.92 -3.72
C ALA A 270 23.56 -19.49 -3.17
N ARG A 271 22.41 -18.85 -3.40
CA ARG A 271 22.06 -17.55 -2.81
C ARG A 271 20.56 -17.46 -2.59
N LEU A 272 20.18 -16.66 -1.59
CA LEU A 272 18.78 -16.28 -1.39
C LEU A 272 18.53 -14.95 -2.10
N VAL A 273 17.45 -14.89 -2.86
CA VAL A 273 17.00 -13.67 -3.55
C VAL A 273 15.54 -13.41 -3.24
N ILE A 274 15.09 -12.17 -3.47
CA ILE A 274 13.68 -11.79 -3.40
C ILE A 274 13.23 -11.43 -4.79
N ARG A 275 12.09 -11.97 -5.22
CA ARG A 275 11.47 -11.63 -6.49
C ARG A 275 10.66 -10.34 -6.32
N HIS A 276 11.25 -9.23 -6.75
CA HIS A 276 10.67 -7.90 -6.70
C HIS A 276 10.03 -7.54 -8.04
N VAL A 277 8.74 -7.25 -8.02
CA VAL A 277 7.95 -6.95 -9.22
C VAL A 277 7.85 -5.44 -9.40
N VAL A 278 8.16 -4.98 -10.59
CA VAL A 278 8.03 -3.57 -11.00
C VAL A 278 7.21 -3.46 -12.29
N LEU A 279 6.80 -2.24 -12.62
CA LEU A 279 6.26 -1.92 -13.93
C LEU A 279 7.41 -1.55 -14.88
N SER A 280 7.30 -1.96 -16.14
CA SER A 280 8.27 -1.62 -17.17
C SER A 280 7.60 -1.31 -18.50
N THR A 281 8.30 -0.57 -19.36
CA THR A 281 7.92 -0.34 -20.75
C THR A 281 9.18 -0.15 -21.60
N LYS A 282 9.17 -0.64 -22.83
CA LYS A 282 10.22 -0.36 -23.81
C LYS A 282 9.99 1.03 -24.43
N LEU A 283 11.05 1.82 -24.52
CA LEU A 283 11.08 3.12 -25.19
C LEU A 283 11.37 2.95 -26.68
N LYS A 284 11.23 4.03 -27.46
CA LYS A 284 11.50 4.00 -28.91
C LYS A 284 12.94 3.64 -29.27
N ASP A 285 13.89 3.97 -28.40
CA ASP A 285 15.31 3.65 -28.56
C ASP A 285 15.65 2.20 -28.16
N GLY A 286 14.64 1.40 -27.76
CA GLY A 286 14.79 0.02 -27.31
C GLY A 286 15.18 -0.13 -25.84
N THR A 287 15.49 0.97 -25.14
CA THR A 287 15.80 0.92 -23.70
C THR A 287 14.55 0.61 -22.88
N VAL A 288 14.75 0.03 -21.69
CA VAL A 288 13.65 -0.29 -20.78
C VAL A 288 13.55 0.80 -19.71
N TYR A 289 12.36 1.38 -19.59
CA TYR A 289 11.99 2.30 -18.53
C TYR A 289 11.24 1.57 -17.43
N ILE A 290 11.65 1.76 -16.19
CA ILE A 290 11.09 1.14 -14.99
C ILE A 290 10.29 2.17 -14.19
N VAL A 291 9.17 1.72 -13.63
CA VAL A 291 8.44 2.38 -12.55
C VAL A 291 8.23 1.36 -11.44
N ASP A 292 8.88 1.60 -10.32
CA ASP A 292 8.78 0.77 -9.12
C ASP A 292 7.93 1.48 -8.05
N PRO A 293 6.68 1.03 -7.85
CA PRO A 293 5.80 1.57 -6.83
C PRO A 293 6.15 1.16 -5.39
N THR A 294 6.94 0.10 -5.21
CA THR A 294 7.10 -0.56 -3.89
C THR A 294 8.55 -0.61 -3.41
N GLY A 295 9.50 -0.06 -4.15
CA GLY A 295 10.93 -0.02 -3.79
C GLY A 295 11.25 0.60 -2.43
N ARG A 296 10.35 1.44 -1.89
CA ARG A 296 10.44 1.98 -0.54
C ARG A 296 10.45 0.91 0.54
N GLN A 297 9.94 -0.29 0.27
CA GLN A 297 10.05 -1.43 1.19
C GLN A 297 11.49 -1.92 1.38
N PHE A 298 12.40 -1.57 0.48
CA PHE A 298 13.84 -1.87 0.57
C PHE A 298 14.66 -0.60 0.88
N GLY A 299 14.01 0.49 1.26
CA GLY A 299 14.66 1.79 1.45
C GLY A 299 15.02 2.51 0.13
N TYR A 300 14.61 2.01 -1.03
CA TYR A 300 14.90 2.67 -2.31
C TYR A 300 14.01 3.90 -2.47
N LYS A 301 14.65 5.07 -2.54
CA LYS A 301 13.99 6.38 -2.67
C LYS A 301 14.05 6.82 -4.13
N GLY A 302 12.92 7.29 -4.64
CA GLY A 302 12.85 7.88 -5.97
C GLY A 302 13.59 9.22 -6.04
N ALA A 303 13.56 9.83 -7.22
CA ALA A 303 14.12 11.17 -7.43
C ALA A 303 13.60 12.15 -6.37
N ASN A 304 14.51 12.96 -5.80
CA ASN A 304 14.23 13.92 -4.72
C ASN A 304 13.60 13.29 -3.46
N GLY A 305 13.90 12.02 -3.17
CA GLY A 305 13.33 11.31 -2.02
C GLY A 305 11.89 10.85 -2.23
N GLY A 306 11.44 10.82 -3.50
CA GLY A 306 10.09 10.40 -3.87
C GLY A 306 9.74 8.97 -3.47
N LEU A 307 8.44 8.69 -3.39
CA LEU A 307 7.89 7.37 -3.06
C LEU A 307 8.07 6.35 -4.19
N ILE A 308 8.04 6.82 -5.44
CA ILE A 308 8.16 5.97 -6.63
C ILE A 308 9.55 6.10 -7.18
N VAL A 309 10.22 4.97 -7.36
CA VAL A 309 11.50 4.90 -8.08
C VAL A 309 11.17 4.73 -9.56
N HIS A 310 11.80 5.50 -10.42
CA HIS A 310 11.59 5.36 -11.86
C HIS A 310 12.83 5.82 -12.63
N GLY A 311 13.00 5.33 -13.85
CA GLY A 311 14.16 5.65 -14.68
C GLY A 311 14.50 4.53 -15.65
N ARG A 312 15.68 4.59 -16.25
CA ARG A 312 16.18 3.49 -17.08
C ARG A 312 16.55 2.29 -16.20
N VAL A 313 16.41 1.09 -16.75
CA VAL A 313 16.70 -0.14 -16.01
C VAL A 313 18.13 -0.23 -15.48
N ASP A 314 19.12 0.28 -16.22
CA ASP A 314 20.52 0.25 -15.79
C ASP A 314 20.76 1.19 -14.60
N ASP A 315 20.24 2.41 -14.67
CA ASP A 315 20.26 3.36 -13.55
C ASP A 315 19.55 2.79 -12.32
N TYR A 316 18.44 2.07 -12.54
CA TYR A 316 17.67 1.44 -11.48
C TYR A 316 18.51 0.39 -10.75
N LYS A 317 19.19 -0.49 -11.50
CA LYS A 317 20.04 -1.56 -10.94
C LYS A 317 21.24 -1.01 -10.19
N GLU A 318 21.91 0.01 -10.73
CA GLU A 318 23.09 0.63 -10.12
C GLU A 318 22.77 1.27 -8.76
N LYS A 319 21.59 1.88 -8.63
CA LYS A 319 21.18 2.62 -7.42
C LYS A 319 20.34 1.80 -6.45
N PHE A 320 20.05 0.53 -6.77
CA PHE A 320 19.25 -0.32 -5.90
C PHE A 320 19.97 -0.53 -4.56
N PRO A 321 19.30 -0.40 -3.40
CA PRO A 321 19.90 -0.60 -2.08
C PRO A 321 20.16 -2.09 -1.80
N GLY A 322 21.26 -2.60 -2.35
CA GLY A 322 21.62 -4.02 -2.33
C GLY A 322 22.17 -4.44 -3.68
N LEU A 323 21.73 -5.59 -4.18
CA LEU A 323 22.13 -6.13 -5.48
C LEU A 323 20.91 -6.55 -6.29
N VAL A 324 20.91 -6.25 -7.59
CA VAL A 324 20.01 -6.88 -8.56
C VAL A 324 20.79 -7.99 -9.27
N VAL A 325 20.37 -9.24 -9.07
CA VAL A 325 21.05 -10.44 -9.56
C VAL A 325 20.60 -10.78 -10.98
N SER A 326 19.30 -10.78 -11.19
CA SER A 326 18.70 -11.16 -12.47
C SER A 326 17.48 -10.30 -12.79
N GLN A 327 17.04 -10.37 -14.04
CA GLN A 327 15.89 -9.66 -14.56
C GLN A 327 15.12 -10.59 -15.50
N TYR A 328 13.80 -10.64 -15.32
CA TYR A 328 12.87 -11.36 -16.18
C TYR A 328 11.80 -10.41 -16.67
N ASP A 329 11.86 -10.08 -17.95
CA ASP A 329 10.85 -9.27 -18.62
C ASP A 329 9.64 -10.14 -18.97
N ASP A 330 8.44 -9.55 -18.84
CA ASP A 330 7.16 -10.21 -19.16
C ASP A 330 6.91 -11.51 -18.39
N ALA A 331 7.57 -11.66 -17.23
CA ALA A 331 7.40 -12.84 -16.40
C ALA A 331 5.97 -12.91 -15.83
N PRO A 332 5.34 -14.09 -15.82
CA PRO A 332 4.01 -14.24 -15.26
C PRO A 332 4.03 -13.87 -13.77
N LEU A 333 3.07 -13.03 -13.37
CA LEU A 333 2.86 -12.74 -11.97
C LEU A 333 2.25 -13.98 -11.31
N GLU A 334 2.89 -14.45 -10.26
CA GLU A 334 2.36 -15.58 -9.48
C GLU A 334 1.08 -15.17 -8.78
N ALA A 335 0.11 -16.09 -8.73
CA ALA A 335 -1.09 -15.95 -7.92
C ALA A 335 -0.66 -15.80 -6.46
N THR A 336 -1.06 -14.70 -5.83
CA THR A 336 -0.70 -14.42 -4.43
C THR A 336 -1.93 -14.55 -3.54
N GLY A 337 -1.73 -14.69 -2.23
CA GLY A 337 -2.83 -14.59 -1.26
C GLY A 337 -3.57 -13.24 -1.29
N ALA A 338 -3.10 -12.28 -2.09
CA ALA A 338 -3.69 -10.97 -2.32
C ALA A 338 -4.46 -10.86 -3.64
N ASP A 339 -4.77 -11.94 -4.34
CA ASP A 339 -5.49 -11.86 -5.63
C ASP A 339 -6.87 -11.21 -5.53
N GLY A 340 -7.55 -11.36 -4.38
CA GLY A 340 -8.80 -10.65 -4.10
C GLY A 340 -8.68 -9.12 -4.05
N PHE A 341 -7.46 -8.58 -3.90
CA PHE A 341 -7.19 -7.15 -3.91
C PHE A 341 -7.12 -6.57 -5.33
N ILE A 342 -6.70 -7.36 -6.32
CA ILE A 342 -6.58 -6.94 -7.73
C ILE A 342 -7.89 -6.33 -8.27
N PRO A 343 -9.06 -7.01 -8.18
CA PRO A 343 -10.31 -6.45 -8.68
C PRO A 343 -10.76 -5.20 -7.90
N VAL A 344 -10.47 -5.13 -6.60
CA VAL A 344 -10.80 -3.96 -5.76
C VAL A 344 -9.97 -2.75 -6.19
N LEU A 345 -8.64 -2.91 -6.32
CA LEU A 345 -7.75 -1.84 -6.76
C LEU A 345 -8.11 -1.37 -8.17
N LYS A 346 -8.32 -2.31 -9.10
CA LYS A 346 -8.79 -2.01 -10.46
C LYS A 346 -10.07 -1.16 -10.43
N SER A 347 -11.08 -1.60 -9.66
CA SER A 347 -12.36 -0.89 -9.56
C SER A 347 -12.15 0.52 -9.04
N LEU A 348 -11.41 0.69 -7.94
CA LEU A 348 -11.16 2.00 -7.34
C LEU A 348 -10.43 2.95 -8.28
N LEU A 349 -9.42 2.47 -9.01
CA LEU A 349 -8.67 3.28 -9.96
C LEU A 349 -9.53 3.75 -11.14
N VAL A 350 -10.33 2.85 -11.70
CA VAL A 350 -11.22 3.17 -12.83
C VAL A 350 -12.33 4.11 -12.36
N GLU A 351 -12.95 3.84 -11.21
CA GLU A 351 -13.97 4.71 -10.61
C GLU A 351 -13.41 6.10 -10.32
N HIS A 352 -12.17 6.19 -9.83
CA HIS A 352 -11.50 7.46 -9.55
C HIS A 352 -11.27 8.29 -10.82
N LEU A 353 -11.03 7.66 -11.97
CA LEU A 353 -10.88 8.37 -13.24
C LEU A 353 -12.20 8.72 -13.91
N LYS A 354 -13.22 7.85 -13.76
CA LYS A 354 -14.58 8.13 -14.23
C LYS A 354 -15.24 9.22 -13.41
N LYS A 355 -14.91 9.31 -12.13
CA LYS A 355 -15.54 10.25 -11.20
C LYS A 355 -14.64 11.46 -10.99
N ARG A 356 -15.27 12.61 -10.92
CA ARG A 356 -14.59 13.86 -10.60
C ARG A 356 -14.10 13.81 -9.15
N LEU A 357 -12.97 14.46 -8.86
CA LEU A 357 -12.36 14.42 -7.52
C LEU A 357 -12.10 15.80 -6.98
N CYS A 358 -12.25 15.94 -5.68
CA CYS A 358 -11.78 17.13 -5.01
C CYS A 358 -10.25 17.15 -5.02
N ALA A 359 -9.66 18.14 -5.68
CA ALA A 359 -8.21 18.29 -5.81
C ALA A 359 -7.50 18.45 -4.45
N TYR A 360 -8.20 18.86 -3.39
CA TYR A 360 -7.64 18.98 -2.04
C TYR A 360 -7.77 17.69 -1.22
N CYS A 361 -8.99 17.20 -1.01
CA CYS A 361 -9.24 16.10 -0.08
C CYS A 361 -9.25 14.71 -0.73
N GLY A 362 -9.10 14.64 -2.07
CA GLY A 362 -9.02 13.38 -2.82
C GLY A 362 -10.33 12.58 -2.90
N ARG A 363 -11.42 13.09 -2.34
CA ARG A 363 -12.72 12.40 -2.28
C ARG A 363 -13.50 12.57 -3.59
N ILE A 364 -14.31 11.55 -3.90
CA ILE A 364 -15.07 11.32 -5.12
C ILE A 364 -16.41 12.09 -5.14
N ASP A 365 -16.82 12.64 -6.31
CA ASP A 365 -17.99 13.49 -6.62
C ASP A 365 -19.39 12.95 -6.21
N GLU A 366 -19.46 11.77 -5.61
CA GLU A 366 -20.73 11.11 -5.25
C GLU A 366 -20.71 10.50 -3.84
N ILE A 367 -19.53 10.38 -3.22
CA ILE A 367 -19.34 9.73 -1.92
C ILE A 367 -19.06 10.79 -0.84
N HIS A 368 -18.81 12.04 -1.24
CA HIS A 368 -18.43 13.09 -0.30
C HIS A 368 -19.64 13.72 0.40
N PRO A 369 -19.69 13.76 1.74
CA PRO A 369 -20.75 14.46 2.45
C PRO A 369 -20.63 15.98 2.26
N LYS A 370 -21.71 16.65 1.86
CA LYS A 370 -21.74 18.09 1.56
C LYS A 370 -21.49 18.93 2.81
N GLN A 371 -20.54 19.86 2.71
CA GLN A 371 -20.25 20.80 3.80
C GLN A 371 -21.34 21.87 3.86
N LEU A 372 -22.01 22.01 5.02
CA LEU A 372 -23.09 22.99 5.20
C LEU A 372 -22.58 24.38 5.61
N SER A 373 -21.60 24.43 6.53
CA SER A 373 -21.08 25.69 7.08
C SER A 373 -19.78 25.45 7.85
N SER A 374 -18.99 26.52 8.01
CA SER A 374 -17.98 26.63 9.07
C SER A 374 -18.65 27.35 10.24
N LEU A 375 -18.88 26.66 11.36
CA LEU A 375 -19.24 27.38 12.59
C LEU A 375 -17.97 27.98 13.19
N PRO A 376 -18.01 29.24 13.65
CA PRO A 376 -17.02 29.72 14.60
C PRO A 376 -17.29 28.98 15.92
N VAL A 377 -16.39 28.08 16.29
CA VAL A 377 -16.34 27.51 17.63
C VAL A 377 -15.10 28.07 18.27
N ASP A 378 -15.24 28.65 19.46
CA ASP A 378 -14.28 29.52 20.14
C ASP A 378 -12.88 28.94 20.41
N ASN A 379 -12.53 27.72 19.96
CA ASN A 379 -11.16 27.18 20.03
C ASN A 379 -10.83 26.10 18.96
N GLY A 380 -11.52 26.07 17.82
CA GLY A 380 -11.17 25.16 16.72
C GLY A 380 -12.32 24.98 15.74
N ALA A 381 -12.05 25.19 14.44
CA ALA A 381 -13.08 25.09 13.40
C ALA A 381 -13.56 23.64 13.23
N GLY A 382 -14.70 23.30 13.84
CA GLY A 382 -15.43 22.07 13.56
C GLY A 382 -16.14 22.17 12.21
N LEU A 383 -15.84 21.26 11.28
CA LEU A 383 -16.52 21.17 9.98
C LEU A 383 -17.81 20.35 10.15
N ILE A 384 -18.97 20.94 9.83
CA ILE A 384 -20.26 20.22 9.79
C ILE A 384 -20.48 19.65 8.39
N TYR A 385 -20.72 18.35 8.32
CA TYR A 385 -20.97 17.59 7.10
C TYR A 385 -22.42 17.07 7.06
N THR A 386 -23.01 16.95 5.87
CA THR A 386 -24.30 16.26 5.66
C THR A 386 -24.09 14.95 4.95
N ASP A 387 -24.97 13.98 5.20
CA ASP A 387 -24.98 12.69 4.48
C ASP A 387 -25.31 12.80 2.99
N LYS A 388 -25.66 14.00 2.48
CA LYS A 388 -25.90 14.21 1.05
C LYS A 388 -24.60 14.31 0.26
N ALA A 389 -24.52 13.54 -0.83
CA ALA A 389 -23.44 13.60 -1.81
C ALA A 389 -23.20 15.04 -2.33
N CYS A 390 -21.93 15.43 -2.36
CA CYS A 390 -21.47 16.73 -2.80
C CYS A 390 -21.11 16.72 -4.28
N LYS A 391 -21.84 17.50 -5.09
CA LYS A 391 -21.40 17.85 -6.44
C LYS A 391 -20.17 18.77 -6.38
N LEU A 392 -19.06 18.31 -6.94
CA LEU A 392 -17.82 19.06 -7.01
C LEU A 392 -17.98 20.29 -7.91
N LYS A 393 -17.27 21.36 -7.55
CA LYS A 393 -17.29 22.64 -8.24
C LYS A 393 -15.95 22.89 -8.91
N HIS A 394 -15.99 23.32 -10.16
CA HIS A 394 -14.80 23.73 -10.89
C HIS A 394 -14.16 24.97 -10.25
N CYS A 395 -12.84 25.07 -10.34
CA CYS A 395 -12.13 26.32 -10.13
C CYS A 395 -12.68 27.37 -11.09
N GLY A 396 -13.18 28.49 -10.55
CA GLY A 396 -13.77 29.55 -11.36
C GLY A 396 -12.79 30.21 -12.35
N ARG A 397 -11.47 30.01 -12.18
CA ARG A 397 -10.44 30.56 -13.05
C ARG A 397 -10.02 29.61 -14.18
N CYS A 398 -9.53 28.43 -13.86
CA CYS A 398 -8.99 27.50 -14.86
C CYS A 398 -10.00 26.46 -15.35
N LYS A 399 -11.09 26.25 -14.62
CA LYS A 399 -12.05 25.14 -14.79
C LYS A 399 -11.48 23.71 -14.77
N GLY A 400 -10.15 23.54 -14.80
CA GLY A 400 -9.48 22.23 -14.88
C GLY A 400 -9.35 21.45 -13.57
N VAL A 401 -9.58 22.06 -12.41
CA VAL A 401 -9.62 21.35 -11.11
C VAL A 401 -10.96 21.53 -10.42
N LEU A 402 -11.33 20.52 -9.65
CA LEU A 402 -12.63 20.36 -9.00
C LEU A 402 -12.45 20.36 -7.47
N TYR A 403 -13.41 20.91 -6.75
CA TYR A 403 -13.39 20.99 -5.28
C TYR A 403 -14.76 20.68 -4.69
N CYS A 404 -14.80 19.97 -3.55
CA CYS A 404 -16.07 19.71 -2.86
C CYS A 404 -16.66 20.97 -2.22
N GLY A 405 -15.84 22.01 -2.02
CA GLY A 405 -16.30 23.26 -1.47
C GLY A 405 -15.23 24.34 -1.45
N LYS A 406 -15.64 25.55 -1.06
CA LYS A 406 -14.74 26.71 -0.97
C LYS A 406 -13.60 26.50 0.02
N VAL A 407 -13.79 25.71 1.07
CA VAL A 407 -12.73 25.40 2.05
C VAL A 407 -11.62 24.59 1.39
N CYS A 408 -11.94 23.48 0.74
CA CYS A 408 -10.96 22.68 -0.01
C CYS A 408 -10.27 23.49 -1.11
N GLN A 409 -11.02 24.34 -1.82
CA GLN A 409 -10.43 25.25 -2.80
C GLN A 409 -9.44 26.23 -2.16
N LYS A 410 -9.79 26.83 -1.02
CA LYS A 410 -8.94 27.78 -0.30
C LYS A 410 -7.68 27.10 0.24
N LEU A 411 -7.82 25.89 0.79
CA LEU A 411 -6.69 25.12 1.35
C LEU A 411 -5.72 24.60 0.28
N ASN A 412 -6.20 24.27 -0.92
CA ASN A 412 -5.34 23.92 -2.05
C ASN A 412 -4.79 25.15 -2.79
N TRP A 413 -5.27 26.37 -2.49
CA TRP A 413 -4.99 27.51 -3.36
C TRP A 413 -3.49 27.78 -3.53
N GLU A 414 -2.71 27.67 -2.45
CA GLU A 414 -1.26 27.88 -2.51
C GLU A 414 -0.55 26.89 -3.44
N SER A 415 -0.92 25.60 -3.41
CA SER A 415 -0.36 24.58 -4.29
C SER A 415 -0.89 24.63 -5.72
N HIS A 416 -2.16 25.04 -5.89
CA HIS A 416 -2.79 25.12 -7.20
C HIS A 416 -2.42 26.38 -7.99
N LEU A 417 -2.22 27.51 -7.31
CA LEU A 417 -1.99 28.82 -7.93
C LEU A 417 -0.89 28.81 -9.02
N PRO A 418 0.28 28.16 -8.83
CA PRO A 418 1.33 28.11 -9.85
C PRO A 418 0.90 27.43 -11.16
N THR A 419 -0.08 26.53 -11.10
CA THR A 419 -0.60 25.76 -12.25
C THR A 419 -1.95 26.26 -12.76
N CYS A 420 -2.53 27.28 -12.11
CA CYS A 420 -3.86 27.81 -12.43
C CYS A 420 -3.82 28.79 -13.61
N GLN A 421 -3.92 28.27 -14.84
CA GLN A 421 -3.99 29.08 -16.06
C GLN A 421 -5.45 29.39 -16.44
N ARG A 422 -5.74 30.61 -16.94
CA ARG A 422 -7.07 30.94 -17.47
C ARG A 422 -7.28 30.16 -18.76
N MET A 423 -8.40 29.44 -18.85
CA MET A 423 -8.90 28.90 -20.11
C MET A 423 -9.49 30.00 -20.97
#